data_AF-A0A485DCG2-F1
#
_entry.id   AF-A0A485DCG2-F1
#
_cell.length_a   1.000
_cell.length_b   1.000
_cell.length_c   1.000
_cell.angle_alpha   90.00
_cell.angle_beta   90.00
_cell.angle_gamma   90.00
#
_symmetry.space_group_name_H-M   'P 1'
#
loop_
_entity.id
_entity.type
_entity.pdbx_description
1 polymer ?
#
loop_
_entity_poly.entity_id
_entity_poly.type
_entity_poly.pdbx_seq_one_letter_code
_entity_poly.pdbx_strand_id
1 'polypeptide(L)'
;MDKNGAPTSDPFAVHALLPAAGPKGYGLMMMIDVLSGILLNLPFGRQVSSMYDNLSQGRELGQLHIVINPAFFSSSALFRQHISDTMRELNAITPAPGFNQVYYPGQNLDINEKNSAVNGIEIVDEIYDYLVSDALYNRSYETNSPFAQ
;
A
#
# COMPACT_ATOMS: atom_id res chain seq x y z
N MET A 1 -2.12 -9.38 -15.56
CA MET A 1 -2.09 -9.72 -17.00
C MET A 1 -0.88 -10.59 -17.29
N ASP A 2 -1.00 -11.44 -18.30
CA ASP A 2 0.12 -12.18 -18.87
C ASP A 2 1.02 -11.26 -19.72
N LYS A 3 2.09 -11.84 -20.27
CA LYS A 3 3.05 -11.13 -21.14
C LYS A 3 2.45 -10.56 -22.43
N ASN A 4 1.27 -11.03 -22.84
CA ASN A 4 0.56 -10.54 -24.02
C ASN A 4 -0.47 -9.45 -23.67
N GLY A 5 -0.61 -9.11 -22.37
CA GLY A 5 -1.60 -8.14 -21.89
C GLY A 5 -2.99 -8.75 -21.63
N ALA A 6 -3.15 -10.07 -21.71
CA ALA A 6 -4.43 -10.74 -21.45
C ALA A 6 -4.64 -10.96 -19.93
N PRO A 7 -5.90 -10.92 -19.43
CA PRO A 7 -6.21 -11.36 -18.06
C PRO A 7 -5.78 -12.82 -17.84
N THR A 8 -5.20 -13.09 -16.66
CA THR A 8 -4.84 -14.44 -16.23
C THR A 8 -5.29 -14.66 -14.79
N SER A 9 -5.75 -15.88 -14.51
CA SER A 9 -6.02 -16.40 -13.15
C SER A 9 -4.89 -17.29 -12.63
N ASP A 10 -3.91 -17.62 -13.47
CA ASP A 10 -2.71 -18.36 -13.07
C ASP A 10 -1.68 -17.36 -12.51
N PRO A 11 -1.34 -17.45 -11.20
CA PRO A 11 -0.39 -16.54 -10.57
C PRO A 11 1.02 -16.64 -11.17
N PHE A 12 1.41 -17.80 -11.73
CA PHE A 12 2.74 -17.99 -12.35
C PHE A 12 2.82 -17.42 -13.77
N ALA A 13 1.67 -17.10 -14.38
CA ALA A 13 1.61 -16.46 -15.70
C ALA A 13 1.57 -14.92 -15.62
N VAL A 14 1.59 -14.33 -14.42
CA VAL A 14 1.49 -12.88 -14.24
C VAL A 14 2.78 -12.18 -14.69
N HIS A 15 2.62 -11.20 -15.58
CA HIS A 15 3.70 -10.32 -16.05
C HIS A 15 3.50 -8.85 -15.66
N ALA A 16 2.26 -8.41 -15.39
CA ALA A 16 1.93 -7.05 -14.98
C ALA A 16 0.66 -7.00 -14.13
N LEU A 17 0.62 -6.10 -13.14
CA LEU A 17 -0.58 -5.81 -12.37
C LEU A 17 -1.52 -4.87 -13.17
N LEU A 18 -2.82 -5.00 -12.93
CA LEU A 18 -3.81 -4.09 -13.49
C LEU A 18 -4.04 -2.89 -12.58
N PRO A 19 -4.29 -1.68 -13.15
CA PRO A 19 -4.71 -0.54 -12.36
C PRO A 19 -6.11 -0.77 -11.78
N ALA A 20 -6.29 -0.39 -10.51
CA ALA A 20 -7.60 -0.41 -9.86
C ALA A 20 -8.62 0.44 -10.62
N ALA A 21 -9.82 -0.08 -10.85
CA ALA A 21 -10.87 0.61 -11.62
C ALA A 21 -10.41 1.12 -13.01
N GLY A 22 -9.46 0.42 -13.65
CA GLY A 22 -9.03 0.65 -15.02
C GLY A 22 -8.41 2.05 -15.23
N PRO A 23 -8.96 2.89 -16.14
CA PRO A 23 -8.40 4.21 -16.43
C PRO A 23 -8.27 5.13 -15.22
N LYS A 24 -9.12 4.97 -14.20
CA LYS A 24 -9.07 5.79 -12.98
C LYS A 24 -7.81 5.50 -12.17
N GLY A 25 -7.52 4.22 -11.89
CA GLY A 25 -6.30 3.84 -11.19
C GLY A 25 -5.03 4.17 -11.99
N TYR A 26 -5.11 4.10 -13.32
CA TYR A 26 -3.99 4.50 -14.18
C TYR A 26 -3.70 6.02 -14.08
N GLY A 27 -4.73 6.86 -14.07
CA GLY A 27 -4.58 8.29 -13.82
C GLY A 27 -4.05 8.60 -12.42
N LEU A 28 -4.50 7.86 -11.39
CA LEU A 28 -4.03 8.04 -10.01
C LEU A 28 -2.54 7.69 -9.85
N MET A 29 -2.05 6.59 -10.43
CA MET A 29 -0.61 6.27 -10.37
C MET A 29 0.24 7.28 -11.16
N MET A 30 -0.26 7.81 -12.27
CA MET A 30 0.41 8.88 -13.02
C MET A 30 0.52 10.15 -12.18
N MET A 31 -0.56 10.54 -11.48
CA MET A 31 -0.53 11.69 -10.57
C MET A 31 0.50 11.52 -9.45
N ILE A 32 0.59 10.31 -8.87
CA ILE A 32 1.60 10.00 -7.84
C ILE A 32 3.01 10.16 -8.43
N ASP A 33 3.31 9.54 -9.57
CA ASP A 33 4.62 9.61 -10.23
C ASP A 33 5.03 11.04 -10.61
N VAL A 34 4.08 11.85 -11.09
CA VAL A 34 4.32 13.28 -11.36
C VAL A 34 4.69 14.03 -10.08
N LEU A 35 3.94 13.81 -8.99
CA LEU A 35 4.09 14.55 -7.73
C LEU A 35 5.31 14.10 -6.92
N SER A 36 5.66 12.81 -6.95
CA SER A 36 6.75 12.27 -6.15
C SER A 36 8.04 12.03 -6.94
N GLY A 37 7.98 11.93 -8.28
CA GLY A 37 9.15 11.72 -9.13
C GLY A 37 9.50 12.97 -9.94
N ILE A 38 8.66 13.29 -10.93
CA ILE A 38 8.93 14.38 -11.90
C ILE A 38 9.11 15.73 -11.20
N LEU A 39 8.22 16.08 -10.26
CA LEU A 39 8.28 17.33 -9.50
C LEU A 39 9.59 17.46 -8.70
N LEU A 40 10.17 16.34 -8.26
CA LEU A 40 11.40 16.29 -7.47
C LEU A 40 12.65 16.11 -8.33
N ASN A 41 12.52 16.10 -9.66
CA ASN A 41 13.60 15.84 -10.62
C ASN A 41 14.29 14.48 -10.39
N LEU A 42 13.49 13.43 -10.12
CA LEU A 42 13.93 12.05 -9.94
C LEU A 42 13.54 11.16 -11.15
N PRO A 43 14.14 9.96 -11.30
CA PRO A 43 13.67 8.97 -12.26
C PRO A 43 12.18 8.68 -12.07
N PHE A 44 11.43 8.60 -13.18
CA PHE A 44 9.97 8.49 -13.17
C PHE A 44 9.47 7.39 -14.13
N GLY A 45 8.27 6.87 -13.86
CA GLY A 45 7.66 5.81 -14.65
C GLY A 45 8.56 4.59 -14.84
N ARG A 46 8.91 4.29 -16.09
CA ARG A 46 9.76 3.12 -16.44
C ARG A 46 11.23 3.25 -16.01
N GLN A 47 11.65 4.43 -15.57
CA GLN A 47 13.04 4.70 -15.17
C GLN A 47 13.28 4.41 -13.69
N VAL A 48 12.21 4.20 -12.90
CA VAL A 48 12.31 3.87 -11.48
C VAL A 48 13.00 2.51 -11.32
N SER A 49 13.98 2.44 -10.43
CA SER A 49 14.73 1.21 -10.17
C SER A 49 13.83 0.08 -9.65
N SER A 50 13.94 -1.12 -10.22
CA SER A 50 13.26 -2.30 -9.66
C SER A 50 14.01 -2.80 -8.42
N MET A 51 13.29 -3.47 -7.52
CA MET A 51 13.80 -3.81 -6.20
C MET A 51 15.04 -4.72 -6.22
N TYR A 52 15.13 -5.63 -7.20
CA TYR A 52 16.17 -6.67 -7.26
C TYR A 52 17.17 -6.49 -8.42
N ASP A 53 17.06 -5.41 -9.22
CA ASP A 53 17.93 -5.19 -10.38
C ASP A 53 19.39 -4.99 -9.96
N ASN A 54 19.63 -4.20 -8.92
CA ASN A 54 20.96 -3.99 -8.37
C ASN A 54 20.93 -3.67 -6.87
N LEU A 55 21.28 -4.65 -6.04
CA LEU A 55 21.32 -4.52 -4.59
C LEU A 55 22.47 -3.65 -4.06
N SER A 56 23.42 -3.25 -4.92
CA SER A 56 24.55 -2.39 -4.55
C SER A 56 24.32 -0.91 -4.84
N GLN A 57 23.18 -0.54 -5.44
CA GLN A 57 22.84 0.84 -5.79
C GLN A 57 21.70 1.40 -4.92
N GLY A 58 21.73 2.71 -4.69
CA GLY A 58 20.61 3.42 -4.09
C GLY A 58 19.37 3.37 -4.98
N ARG A 59 18.18 3.35 -4.38
CA ARG A 59 16.91 3.18 -5.12
C ARG A 59 16.41 4.45 -5.80
N GLU A 60 16.85 5.62 -5.36
CA GLU A 60 16.47 6.94 -5.90
C GLU A 60 14.95 7.18 -5.97
N LEU A 61 14.19 6.56 -5.05
CA LEU A 61 12.74 6.76 -4.95
C LEU A 61 12.41 8.14 -4.42
N GLY A 62 11.34 8.72 -4.94
CA GLY A 62 10.78 9.97 -4.45
C GLY A 62 9.49 9.78 -3.68
N GLN A 63 9.27 10.64 -2.69
CA GLN A 63 8.07 10.69 -1.87
C GLN A 63 7.65 12.15 -1.68
N LEU A 64 6.34 12.41 -1.74
CA LEU A 64 5.77 13.73 -1.44
C LEU A 64 4.87 13.64 -0.22
N HIS A 65 5.04 14.59 0.71
CA HIS A 65 4.14 14.80 1.84
C HIS A 65 3.38 16.11 1.67
N ILE A 66 2.06 16.06 1.85
CA ILE A 66 1.20 17.24 1.87
C ILE A 66 0.53 17.29 3.24
N VAL A 67 0.83 18.35 4.00
CA VAL A 67 0.25 18.58 5.32
C VAL A 67 -0.61 19.84 5.27
N ILE A 68 -1.87 19.71 5.65
CA ILE A 68 -2.84 20.82 5.63
C ILE A 68 -3.26 21.07 7.08
N ASN A 69 -3.01 22.29 7.57
CA ASN A 69 -3.46 22.69 8.91
C ASN A 69 -4.93 23.18 8.84
N PRO A 70 -5.91 22.45 9.42
CA PRO A 70 -7.32 22.80 9.31
C PRO A 70 -7.66 24.14 9.99
N ALA A 71 -6.84 24.59 10.95
CA ALA A 71 -7.05 25.86 11.65
C ALA A 71 -6.94 27.08 10.73
N PHE A 72 -6.34 26.94 9.54
CA PHE A 72 -6.29 27.99 8.52
C PHE A 72 -7.59 28.11 7.72
N PHE A 73 -8.53 27.16 7.87
CA PHE A 73 -9.78 27.13 7.10
C PHE A 73 -11.01 27.27 8.01
N SER A 74 -10.99 26.66 9.20
CA SER A 74 -12.12 26.67 10.13
C SER A 74 -11.68 26.29 11.56
N SER A 75 -12.64 26.14 12.47
CA SER A 75 -12.37 25.66 13.84
C SER A 75 -11.82 24.23 13.81
N SER A 76 -10.59 24.04 14.30
CA SER A 76 -9.94 22.73 14.41
C SER A 76 -10.70 21.77 15.33
N ALA A 77 -11.34 22.29 16.38
CA ALA A 77 -12.18 21.50 17.29
C ALA A 77 -13.41 20.95 16.55
N LEU A 78 -14.13 21.81 15.82
CA LEU A 78 -15.29 21.37 15.02
C LEU A 78 -14.87 20.41 13.90
N PHE A 79 -13.73 20.66 13.25
CA PHE A 79 -13.19 19.75 12.24
C PHE A 79 -12.98 18.33 12.80
N ARG A 80 -12.32 18.20 13.95
CA ARG A 80 -12.11 16.89 14.61
C ARG A 80 -13.41 16.24 15.06
N GLN A 81 -14.37 17.04 15.52
CA GLN A 81 -15.71 16.55 15.85
C GLN A 81 -16.40 15.98 14.60
N HIS A 82 -16.41 16.70 13.49
CA HIS A 82 -17.03 16.22 12.24
C HIS A 82 -16.35 14.96 11.68
N ILE A 83 -15.02 14.82 11.82
CA ILE A 83 -14.32 13.57 11.48
C ILE A 83 -14.81 12.42 12.37
N SER A 84 -14.97 12.66 13.68
CA SER A 84 -15.51 11.67 14.62
C SER A 84 -16.96 11.31 14.31
N ASP A 85 -17.78 12.29 13.96
CA ASP A 85 -19.18 12.10 13.56
C ASP A 85 -19.26 11.26 12.28
N THR A 86 -18.43 11.57 11.28
CA THR A 86 -18.33 10.80 10.03
C THR A 86 -17.97 9.33 10.29
N MET A 87 -16.99 9.06 11.16
CA MET A 87 -16.63 7.68 11.52
C MET A 87 -17.80 6.93 12.18
N ARG A 88 -18.56 7.61 13.05
CA ARG A 88 -19.75 7.04 13.70
C ARG A 88 -20.87 6.78 12.70
N GLU A 89 -21.14 7.72 11.81
CA GLU A 89 -22.18 7.62 10.80
C GLU A 89 -21.92 6.48 9.81
N LEU A 90 -20.68 6.38 9.28
CA LEU A 90 -20.29 5.30 8.37
C LEU A 90 -20.46 3.91 9.02
N ASN A 91 -20.12 3.79 10.30
CA ASN A 91 -20.28 2.54 11.04
C ASN A 91 -21.73 2.18 11.36
N ALA A 92 -22.61 3.18 11.40
CA ALA A 92 -24.04 2.98 11.63
C ALA A 92 -24.81 2.63 10.35
N ILE A 93 -24.17 2.66 9.18
CA ILE A 93 -24.80 2.26 7.91
C ILE A 93 -25.22 0.80 7.98
N THR A 94 -26.49 0.53 7.60
CA THR A 94 -27.01 -0.83 7.46
C THR A 94 -26.14 -1.65 6.51
N PRO A 95 -25.51 -2.75 6.98
CA PRO A 95 -24.68 -3.59 6.13
C PRO A 95 -25.48 -4.25 5.01
N ALA A 96 -24.84 -4.47 3.86
CA ALA A 96 -25.41 -5.28 2.80
C ALA A 96 -25.52 -6.76 3.23
N PRO A 97 -26.45 -7.56 2.66
CA PRO A 97 -26.55 -8.98 2.95
C PRO A 97 -25.20 -9.70 2.78
N GLY A 98 -24.83 -10.50 3.78
CA GLY A 98 -23.53 -11.20 3.81
C GLY A 98 -22.40 -10.44 4.51
N PHE A 99 -22.62 -9.18 4.92
CA PHE A 99 -21.66 -8.39 5.69
C PHE A 99 -22.17 -8.14 7.12
N ASN A 100 -21.28 -8.25 8.10
CA ASN A 100 -21.62 -8.03 9.51
C ASN A 100 -21.65 -6.55 9.89
N GLN A 101 -20.81 -5.72 9.27
CA GLN A 101 -20.69 -4.31 9.56
C GLN A 101 -20.13 -3.54 8.36
N VAL A 102 -20.45 -2.25 8.25
CA VAL A 102 -19.74 -1.30 7.40
C VAL A 102 -18.61 -0.67 8.21
N TYR A 103 -17.41 -0.61 7.62
CA TYR A 103 -16.25 0.04 8.24
C TYR A 103 -16.00 1.41 7.62
N TYR A 104 -15.59 2.38 8.43
CA TYR A 104 -14.93 3.58 7.91
C TYR A 104 -13.52 3.24 7.39
N PRO A 105 -12.96 4.05 6.47
CA PRO A 105 -11.63 3.79 5.91
C PRO A 105 -10.55 3.69 7.00
N GLY A 106 -9.88 2.54 7.08
CA GLY A 106 -8.81 2.26 8.06
C GLY A 106 -9.27 1.57 9.35
N GLN A 107 -10.57 1.47 9.63
CA GLN A 107 -11.05 0.89 10.89
C GLN A 107 -10.61 -0.56 11.12
N ASN A 108 -10.55 -1.37 10.06
CA ASN A 108 -10.04 -2.74 10.15
C ASN A 108 -8.58 -2.78 10.61
N LEU A 109 -7.77 -1.79 10.21
CA LEU A 109 -6.40 -1.63 10.68
C LEU A 109 -6.37 -1.16 12.14
N ASP A 110 -7.21 -0.21 12.54
CA ASP A 110 -7.32 0.24 13.95
C ASP A 110 -7.70 -0.92 14.89
N ILE A 111 -8.60 -1.81 14.45
CA ILE A 111 -9.00 -3.01 15.18
C ILE A 111 -7.82 -3.96 15.30
N ASN A 112 -7.12 -4.22 14.20
CA ASN A 112 -5.96 -5.11 14.17
C ASN A 112 -4.82 -4.56 15.05
N GLU A 113 -4.55 -3.25 15.02
CA GLU A 113 -3.54 -2.62 15.88
C GLU A 113 -3.89 -2.78 17.37
N LYS A 114 -5.14 -2.49 17.76
CA LYS A 114 -5.61 -2.69 19.14
C LYS A 114 -5.53 -4.15 19.57
N ASN A 115 -5.88 -5.08 18.68
CA ASN A 115 -5.77 -6.51 18.94
C ASN A 115 -4.31 -6.91 19.15
N SER A 116 -3.40 -6.48 18.28
CA SER A 116 -1.97 -6.75 18.38
C SER A 116 -1.34 -6.15 19.64
N ALA A 117 -1.83 -5.01 20.13
CA ALA A 117 -1.36 -4.41 21.38
C ALA A 117 -1.72 -5.26 22.62
N VAL A 118 -2.78 -6.06 22.55
CA VAL A 118 -3.24 -6.93 23.65
C VAL A 118 -2.71 -8.35 23.50
N ASN A 119 -2.76 -8.89 22.28
CA ASN A 119 -2.50 -10.31 21.99
C ASN A 119 -1.11 -10.57 21.36
N GLY A 120 -0.32 -9.52 21.12
CA GLY A 120 0.94 -9.59 20.40
C GLY A 120 0.77 -9.47 18.88
N ILE A 121 1.86 -9.13 18.20
CA ILE A 121 1.89 -9.01 16.73
C ILE A 121 2.05 -10.41 16.14
N GLU A 122 1.13 -10.80 15.28
CA GLU A 122 1.23 -12.04 14.51
C GLU A 122 2.32 -11.92 13.43
N ILE A 123 3.26 -12.87 13.43
CA ILE A 123 4.33 -12.99 12.44
C ILE A 123 4.45 -14.45 12.03
N VAL A 124 4.84 -14.70 10.77
CA VAL A 124 5.08 -16.06 10.28
C VAL A 124 6.36 -16.61 10.91
N ASP A 125 6.35 -17.87 11.34
CA ASP A 125 7.48 -18.53 12.03
C ASP A 125 8.80 -18.39 11.27
N GLU A 126 8.80 -18.53 9.95
CA GLU A 126 10.00 -18.39 9.11
C GLU A 126 10.65 -17.01 9.22
N ILE A 127 9.85 -15.95 9.40
CA ILE A 127 10.37 -14.59 9.59
C ILE A 127 11.00 -14.47 10.98
N TYR A 128 10.35 -15.04 12.01
CA TYR A 128 10.89 -15.06 13.36
C TYR A 128 12.21 -15.82 13.42
N ASP A 129 12.25 -17.02 12.84
CA ASP A 129 13.43 -17.89 12.76
C ASP A 129 14.59 -17.18 12.05
N TYR A 130 14.30 -16.45 10.97
CA TYR A 130 15.28 -15.60 10.30
C TYR A 130 15.81 -14.49 11.22
N LEU A 131 14.94 -13.76 11.92
CA LEU A 131 15.30 -12.62 12.78
C LEU A 131 16.16 -13.02 13.99
N VAL A 132 16.02 -14.24 14.52
CA VAL A 132 16.82 -14.74 15.64
C VAL A 132 18.08 -15.49 15.22
N SER A 133 18.29 -15.68 13.91
CA SER A 133 19.46 -16.37 13.35
C SER A 133 20.65 -15.42 13.16
N ASP A 134 21.84 -15.99 12.95
CA ASP A 134 23.03 -15.24 12.52
C ASP A 134 23.05 -14.99 10.98
N ALA A 135 22.04 -15.46 10.24
CA ALA A 135 21.99 -15.33 8.79
C ALA A 135 21.55 -13.92 8.38
N LEU A 136 22.39 -13.24 7.59
CA LEU A 136 22.07 -11.89 7.08
C LEU A 136 21.12 -11.90 5.86
N TYR A 137 20.98 -13.04 5.20
CA TYR A 137 20.08 -13.22 4.06
C TYR A 137 19.81 -14.71 3.81
N ASN A 138 18.62 -15.02 3.31
CA ASN A 138 18.27 -16.36 2.83
C ASN A 138 18.43 -16.43 1.32
N ARG A 139 18.97 -17.55 0.82
CA ARG A 139 19.07 -17.84 -0.62
C ARG A 139 17.80 -18.50 -1.17
N SER A 140 16.64 -18.17 -0.61
CA SER A 140 15.33 -18.74 -0.99
C SER A 140 14.59 -17.91 -2.05
N TYR A 141 15.21 -16.86 -2.60
CA TYR A 141 14.70 -16.19 -3.80
C TYR A 141 15.02 -17.07 -5.01
N GLU A 142 14.26 -18.15 -5.21
CA GLU A 142 14.21 -18.77 -6.53
C GLU A 142 13.71 -17.72 -7.52
N THR A 143 14.59 -17.38 -8.46
CA THR A 143 14.43 -16.37 -9.51
C THR A 143 13.45 -16.80 -10.60
N ASN A 144 12.26 -17.28 -10.23
CA ASN A 144 11.23 -17.69 -11.19
C ASN A 144 10.16 -16.60 -11.44
N SER A 145 10.51 -15.34 -11.10
CA SER A 145 9.87 -14.03 -11.39
C SER A 145 8.38 -13.84 -11.06
N PRO A 146 8.02 -12.67 -10.48
CA PRO A 146 6.99 -11.89 -11.17
C PRO A 146 7.39 -10.48 -11.63
N PHE A 147 8.43 -9.85 -11.07
CA PHE A 147 8.80 -8.44 -11.40
C PHE A 147 10.29 -8.06 -11.21
N ALA A 148 11.21 -9.03 -11.18
CA ALA A 148 12.64 -8.76 -11.40
C ALA A 148 12.98 -9.15 -12.85
N GLN A 149 13.63 -8.26 -13.59
CA GLN A 149 14.23 -8.57 -14.90
C GLN A 149 15.71 -8.90 -14.75
#